data_AF-A0A0N4TYC5-F1
#
_entry.id   AF-A0A0N4TYC5-F1
#
_cell.length_a   1.000
_cell.length_b   1.000
_cell.length_c   1.000
_cell.angle_alpha   90.00
_cell.angle_beta   90.00
_cell.angle_gamma   90.00
#
_symmetry.space_group_name_H-M   'P 1'
#
loop_
_entity.id
_entity.type
_entity.pdbx_description
1 polymer ?
#
loop_
_entity_poly.entity_id
_entity_poly.type
_entity_poly.pdbx_seq_one_letter_code
_entity_poly.pdbx_strand_id
1 'polypeptide(L)'
;MKAYVLRLYAVYHTTQSVRTKVRYNRAKNQQMTSSTTVIVRNDERKFAVCDSFVEFMVRKHQEELQRLSALIREEAIQRHNSYLQTLQYRNSIVVGLRRVLARNRGQYLVPVGSTASGLASGISDIDLVYLSTTDEKQRETLLRLLSKENYRRTFMTEVKTRIEESSLCKEFDWSQTDIIHTARVPILHLQTQKHMQVDIQFEKYASIRNTCFVRLCAQYDKRVALLNMWAQKWLESQRLKDSKHGLFSTYHVLMLVLHFLQCTGSYGIQPILPIMCKKFRGNLRPTLPIQRAAVSLYERPKDLDFNERQEPDVAELILLFVSHYANNEYEQHQVSIFDPYASATICRVKGGADLLTYAFQTTKKAMLAGHCLNWPISMK
;
A
#
# COMPACT_ATOMS: atom_id res chain seq x y z
N MET A 1 17.63 21.84 -9.06
CA MET A 1 17.60 21.10 -7.79
C MET A 1 16.18 20.70 -7.48
N LYS A 2 15.74 19.57 -8.03
CA LYS A 2 14.46 18.96 -7.64
C LYS A 2 14.79 17.59 -7.06
N ALA A 3 14.79 17.48 -5.73
CA ALA A 3 14.67 16.18 -5.09
C ALA A 3 13.44 15.49 -5.71
N TYR A 4 13.62 14.32 -6.34
CA TYR A 4 12.49 13.59 -6.90
C TYR A 4 11.68 12.98 -5.76
N VAL A 5 10.48 13.52 -5.59
CA VAL A 5 9.62 13.27 -4.45
C VAL A 5 8.44 12.43 -4.94
N LEU A 6 8.43 11.15 -4.56
CA LEU A 6 7.29 10.26 -4.73
C LEU A 6 6.24 10.62 -3.68
N ARG A 7 5.39 11.59 -4.01
CA ARG A 7 4.24 11.99 -3.21
C ARG A 7 2.99 11.36 -3.78
N LEU A 8 2.34 10.52 -2.97
CA LEU A 8 0.91 10.33 -3.15
C LEU A 8 0.24 11.67 -2.91
N TYR A 9 -0.58 12.14 -3.85
CA TYR A 9 -1.22 13.44 -3.75
C TYR A 9 -2.21 13.43 -2.58
N ALA A 10 -1.80 14.00 -1.44
CA ALA A 10 -2.66 14.32 -0.31
C ALA A 10 -3.14 15.77 -0.40
N VAL A 11 -4.33 16.03 0.15
CA VAL A 11 -4.82 17.39 0.38
C VAL A 11 -4.03 17.97 1.55
N TYR A 12 -2.87 18.57 1.27
CA TYR A 12 -2.30 19.53 2.21
C TYR A 12 -3.00 20.87 1.99
N HIS A 13 -3.63 21.37 3.04
CA HIS A 13 -4.06 22.77 3.13
C HIS A 13 -2.83 23.65 2.96
N THR A 14 -2.65 24.24 1.79
CA THR A 14 -1.83 25.44 1.65
C THR A 14 -2.65 26.62 2.13
N THR A 15 -2.47 27.02 3.39
CA THR A 15 -2.60 28.43 3.73
C THR A 15 -1.44 29.16 3.05
N GLN A 16 -1.71 29.73 1.87
CA GLN A 16 -1.14 30.99 1.43
C GLN A 16 -1.87 31.46 0.18
N SER A 17 -2.50 32.63 0.29
CA SER A 17 -3.13 33.33 -0.82
C SER A 17 -2.06 33.81 -1.79
N VAL A 18 -2.21 33.48 -3.07
CA VAL A 18 -1.63 34.31 -4.13
C VAL A 18 -2.78 34.78 -4.99
N ARG A 19 -3.07 36.08 -4.88
CA ARG A 19 -3.94 36.83 -5.80
C ARG A 19 -3.39 36.63 -7.21
N THR A 20 -4.19 36.10 -8.11
CA THR A 20 -3.95 36.27 -9.55
C THR A 20 -5.17 36.94 -10.16
N LYS A 21 -4.96 38.17 -10.64
CA LYS A 21 -5.96 38.96 -11.36
C LYS A 21 -6.36 38.19 -12.62
N VAL A 22 -7.62 37.75 -12.69
CA VAL A 22 -8.24 37.28 -13.93
C VAL A 22 -8.72 38.50 -14.69
N ARG A 23 -8.13 38.76 -15.86
CA ARG A 23 -8.62 39.73 -16.83
C ARG A 23 -9.60 38.99 -17.75
N TYR A 24 -10.88 39.31 -17.60
CA TYR A 24 -11.91 38.95 -18.58
C TYR A 24 -11.63 39.70 -19.89
N ASN A 25 -11.78 39.02 -21.03
CA ASN A 25 -12.31 39.67 -22.23
C ASN A 25 -13.02 38.69 -23.16
N ARG A 26 -14.03 39.26 -23.82
CA ARG A 26 -15.24 38.68 -24.40
C ARG A 26 -15.04 38.19 -25.84
N ALA A 27 -15.75 37.12 -26.17
CA ALA A 27 -16.42 36.74 -27.42
C ALA A 27 -16.11 37.44 -28.76
N LYS A 28 -15.97 36.62 -29.82
CA LYS A 28 -16.59 36.85 -31.13
C LYS A 28 -16.93 35.52 -31.83
N ASN A 29 -18.16 35.46 -32.34
CA ASN A 29 -18.75 34.40 -33.18
C ASN A 29 -18.05 34.31 -34.55
N GLN A 30 -18.05 33.13 -35.19
CA GLN A 30 -18.78 32.90 -36.45
C GLN A 30 -18.69 31.45 -36.99
N GLN A 31 -19.89 30.98 -37.35
CA GLN A 31 -20.29 30.17 -38.51
C GLN A 31 -20.02 28.67 -38.63
N MET A 32 -21.11 28.03 -39.00
CA MET A 32 -21.44 26.63 -39.14
C MET A 32 -21.25 26.24 -40.61
N THR A 33 -20.57 25.13 -40.89
CA THR A 33 -20.82 24.33 -42.09
C THR A 33 -20.77 22.85 -41.74
N SER A 34 -21.83 22.18 -42.14
CA SER A 34 -22.11 20.75 -42.00
C SER A 34 -21.35 19.95 -43.05
N SER A 35 -20.76 18.82 -42.65
CA SER A 35 -20.50 17.68 -43.54
C SER A 35 -20.48 16.40 -42.72
N THR A 36 -21.61 15.70 -42.78
CA THR A 36 -21.82 14.36 -42.23
C THR A 36 -20.98 13.38 -43.02
N THR A 37 -19.93 12.83 -42.41
CA THR A 37 -19.27 11.62 -42.91
C THR A 37 -19.44 10.54 -41.85
N VAL A 38 -20.32 9.60 -42.13
CA VAL A 38 -20.52 8.38 -41.35
C VAL A 38 -19.27 7.52 -41.52
N ILE A 39 -18.35 7.62 -40.56
CA ILE A 39 -17.22 6.69 -40.46
C ILE A 39 -17.68 5.54 -39.57
N VAL A 40 -17.84 4.39 -40.21
CA VAL A 40 -18.07 3.07 -39.62
C VAL A 40 -17.07 2.89 -38.46
N ARG A 41 -17.58 2.79 -37.23
CA ARG A 41 -16.79 2.42 -36.06
C ARG A 41 -16.43 0.94 -36.18
N ASN A 42 -15.17 0.65 -36.49
CA ASN A 42 -14.58 -0.62 -36.11
C ASN A 42 -14.31 -0.57 -34.60
N ASP A 43 -15.10 -1.34 -33.85
CA ASP A 43 -14.96 -1.60 -32.41
C ASP A 43 -13.75 -2.51 -32.13
N GLU A 44 -12.55 -1.95 -32.24
CA GLU A 44 -11.35 -2.47 -31.59
C GLU A 44 -10.56 -1.29 -31.02
N ARG A 45 -10.93 -0.80 -29.83
CA ARG A 45 -10.03 0.07 -29.07
C ARG A 45 -8.89 -0.77 -28.52
N LYS A 46 -7.89 -1.05 -29.36
CA LYS A 46 -6.60 -1.58 -28.93
C LYS A 46 -6.05 -0.64 -27.85
N PHE A 47 -5.62 -1.22 -26.72
CA PHE A 47 -4.85 -0.55 -25.68
C PHE A 47 -3.69 0.23 -26.33
N ALA A 48 -3.88 1.55 -26.49
CA ALA A 48 -2.91 2.45 -27.09
C ALA A 48 -2.19 3.20 -25.97
N VAL A 49 -0.87 3.00 -25.87
CA VAL A 49 -0.04 3.52 -24.79
C VAL A 49 1.05 4.39 -25.37
N CYS A 50 1.23 5.59 -24.82
CA CYS A 50 2.33 6.47 -25.22
C CYS A 50 3.66 6.07 -24.55
N ASP A 51 4.12 4.83 -24.76
CA ASP A 51 5.44 4.34 -24.31
C ASP A 51 5.99 3.31 -25.29
N SER A 52 7.07 3.65 -25.99
CA SER A 52 7.64 2.84 -27.07
C SER A 52 8.20 1.50 -26.59
N PHE A 53 8.67 1.40 -25.35
CA PHE A 53 9.11 0.14 -24.77
C PHE A 53 7.90 -0.80 -24.59
N VAL A 54 6.80 -0.28 -24.06
CA VAL A 54 5.58 -1.09 -23.85
C VAL A 54 4.98 -1.53 -25.17
N GLU A 55 4.85 -0.63 -26.15
CA GLU A 55 4.34 -0.97 -27.49
C GLU A 55 5.17 -2.07 -28.16
N PHE A 56 6.50 -1.99 -28.08
CA PHE A 56 7.40 -3.02 -28.60
C PHE A 56 7.19 -4.36 -27.89
N MET A 57 7.15 -4.36 -26.56
CA MET A 57 7.01 -5.58 -25.75
C MET A 57 5.66 -6.26 -25.99
N VAL A 58 4.57 -5.50 -26.06
CA VAL A 58 3.23 -6.04 -26.35
C VAL A 58 3.17 -6.66 -27.73
N ARG A 59 3.78 -6.03 -28.74
CA ARG A 59 3.82 -6.57 -30.11
C ARG A 59 4.67 -7.84 -30.22
N LYS A 60 5.80 -7.90 -29.51
CA LYS A 60 6.79 -8.98 -29.65
C LYS A 60 6.47 -10.20 -28.77
N HIS A 61 5.94 -10.00 -27.56
CA HIS A 61 5.80 -11.02 -26.52
C HIS A 61 4.35 -11.19 -26.05
N GLN A 62 3.39 -11.10 -26.98
CA GLN A 62 1.97 -11.08 -26.66
C GLN A 62 1.52 -12.34 -25.89
N GLU A 63 1.97 -13.52 -26.30
CA GLU A 63 1.60 -14.79 -25.69
C GLU A 63 2.18 -14.92 -24.27
N GLU A 64 3.44 -14.54 -24.08
CA GLU A 64 4.10 -14.56 -22.78
C GLU A 64 3.45 -13.58 -21.80
N LEU A 65 3.06 -12.39 -22.26
CA LEU A 65 2.37 -11.40 -21.43
C LEU A 65 0.96 -11.86 -21.03
N GLN A 66 0.23 -12.54 -21.92
CA GLN A 66 -1.06 -13.15 -21.60
C GLN A 66 -0.89 -14.26 -20.57
N ARG A 67 0.10 -15.15 -20.75
CA ARG A 67 0.43 -16.21 -19.79
C ARG A 67 0.84 -15.64 -18.44
N LEU A 68 1.70 -14.61 -18.42
CA LEU A 68 2.12 -13.93 -17.20
C LEU A 68 0.92 -13.36 -16.43
N SER A 69 0.00 -12.70 -17.13
CA SER A 69 -1.21 -12.15 -16.51
C SER A 69 -2.10 -13.25 -15.90
N ALA A 70 -2.24 -14.39 -16.59
CA ALA A 70 -2.99 -15.53 -16.08
C ALA A 70 -2.36 -16.12 -14.81
N LEU A 71 -1.05 -16.36 -14.80
CA LEU A 71 -0.34 -16.90 -13.64
C LEU A 71 -0.40 -15.97 -12.43
N ILE A 72 -0.31 -14.65 -12.63
CA ILE A 72 -0.45 -13.67 -11.55
C ILE A 72 -1.88 -13.68 -10.99
N ARG A 73 -2.92 -13.78 -11.81
CA ARG A 73 -4.30 -13.92 -11.31
C ARG A 73 -4.48 -15.21 -10.52
N GLU A 74 -3.97 -16.33 -11.02
CA GLU A 74 -4.04 -17.63 -10.35
C GLU A 74 -3.39 -17.59 -8.96
N GLU A 75 -2.17 -17.05 -8.86
CA GLU A 75 -1.50 -16.85 -7.58
C GLU A 75 -2.33 -15.95 -6.64
N ALA A 76 -2.94 -14.88 -7.15
CA ALA A 76 -3.77 -13.99 -6.32
C ALA A 76 -4.99 -14.71 -5.76
N ILE A 77 -5.62 -15.58 -6.56
CA ILE A 77 -6.73 -16.46 -6.13
C ILE A 77 -6.25 -17.45 -5.06
N GLN A 78 -5.11 -18.11 -5.28
CA GLN A 78 -4.54 -19.06 -4.31
C GLN A 78 -4.21 -18.38 -2.97
N ARG A 79 -3.62 -17.16 -3.02
CA ARG A 79 -3.35 -16.36 -1.82
C ARG A 79 -4.62 -15.97 -1.09
N HIS A 80 -5.65 -15.54 -1.82
CA HIS A 80 -6.94 -15.23 -1.23
C HIS A 80 -7.55 -16.46 -0.55
N ASN A 81 -7.57 -17.61 -1.23
CA ASN A 81 -8.08 -18.87 -0.68
C ASN A 81 -7.32 -19.31 0.58
N SER A 82 -6.00 -19.22 0.58
CA SER A 82 -5.19 -19.52 1.78
C SER A 82 -5.50 -18.57 2.95
N TYR A 83 -5.80 -17.30 2.68
CA TYR A 83 -6.25 -16.36 3.72
C TYR A 83 -7.60 -16.81 4.30
N LEU A 84 -8.57 -17.18 3.46
CA LEU A 84 -9.89 -17.66 3.91
C LEU A 84 -9.80 -18.88 4.82
N GLN A 85 -8.88 -19.81 4.54
CA GLN A 85 -8.65 -20.99 5.40
C GLN A 85 -8.22 -20.63 6.83
N THR A 86 -7.55 -19.49 7.01
CA THR A 86 -7.07 -19.02 8.32
C THR A 86 -8.01 -18.00 8.99
N LEU A 87 -9.06 -17.56 8.29
CA LEU A 87 -9.89 -16.42 8.68
C LEU A 87 -10.58 -16.61 10.04
N GLN A 88 -11.18 -17.77 10.27
CA GLN A 88 -11.90 -18.05 11.53
C GLN A 88 -10.97 -17.94 12.74
N TYR A 89 -9.77 -18.51 12.62
CA TYR A 89 -8.78 -18.48 13.69
C TYR A 89 -8.20 -17.07 13.89
N ARG A 90 -7.88 -16.34 12.81
CA ARG A 90 -7.50 -14.92 12.90
C ARG A 90 -8.54 -14.11 13.66
N ASN A 91 -9.82 -14.31 13.33
CA ASN A 91 -10.92 -13.61 13.98
C ASN A 91 -11.03 -13.98 15.46
N SER A 92 -10.83 -15.24 15.85
CA SER A 92 -10.85 -15.62 17.28
C SER A 92 -9.74 -14.95 18.08
N ILE A 93 -8.52 -14.86 17.52
CA ILE A 93 -7.39 -14.15 18.13
C ILE A 93 -7.71 -12.66 18.32
N VAL A 94 -8.11 -11.98 17.24
CA VAL A 94 -8.39 -10.54 17.27
C VAL A 94 -9.53 -10.20 18.23
N VAL A 95 -10.62 -10.97 18.19
CA VAL A 95 -11.77 -10.76 19.09
C VAL A 95 -11.39 -11.04 20.54
N GLY A 96 -10.63 -12.11 20.80
CA GLY A 96 -10.14 -12.43 22.14
C GLY A 96 -9.26 -11.30 22.70
N LEU A 97 -8.26 -10.87 21.94
CA LEU A 97 -7.36 -9.80 22.38
C LEU A 97 -8.11 -8.48 22.61
N ARG A 98 -9.13 -8.19 21.79
CA ARG A 98 -9.97 -7.01 21.98
C ARG A 98 -10.74 -7.07 23.30
N ARG A 99 -11.31 -8.23 23.67
CA ARG A 99 -12.00 -8.42 24.96
C ARG A 99 -11.06 -8.27 26.16
N VAL A 100 -9.77 -8.57 25.99
CA VAL A 100 -8.76 -8.42 27.04
C VAL A 100 -8.31 -6.95 27.15
N LEU A 101 -7.93 -6.33 26.04
CA LEU A 101 -7.22 -5.06 26.03
C LEU A 101 -8.11 -3.82 25.93
N ALA A 102 -9.24 -3.91 25.22
CA ALA A 102 -10.09 -2.77 24.89
C ALA A 102 -11.48 -2.90 25.53
N ARG A 103 -11.51 -2.99 26.87
CA ARG A 103 -12.74 -3.18 27.67
C ARG A 103 -13.50 -1.88 27.88
N ASN A 104 -12.80 -0.76 27.99
CA ASN A 104 -13.39 0.51 28.35
C ASN A 104 -13.76 1.35 27.13
N ARG A 105 -14.75 2.23 27.30
CA ARG A 105 -15.06 3.26 26.29
C ARG A 105 -13.82 4.09 26.03
N GLY A 106 -13.48 4.27 24.76
CA GLY A 106 -12.29 5.03 24.34
C GLY A 106 -11.03 4.19 24.18
N GLN A 107 -11.06 2.87 24.43
CA GLN A 107 -9.97 1.95 24.08
C GLN A 107 -10.31 1.20 22.80
N TYR A 108 -9.32 0.99 21.94
CA TYR A 108 -9.49 0.28 20.68
C TYR A 108 -8.31 -0.66 20.43
N LEU A 109 -8.61 -1.87 19.95
CA LEU A 109 -7.63 -2.76 19.34
C LEU A 109 -7.98 -2.95 17.87
N VAL A 110 -7.18 -2.35 16.99
CA VAL A 110 -7.50 -2.12 15.58
C VAL A 110 -6.64 -2.98 14.67
N PRO A 111 -7.23 -3.88 13.87
CA PRO A 111 -6.52 -4.53 12.78
C PRO A 111 -5.98 -3.49 11.79
N VAL A 112 -4.70 -3.58 11.46
CA VAL A 112 -4.03 -2.75 10.46
C VAL A 112 -3.26 -3.64 9.47
N GLY A 113 -2.47 -3.04 8.59
CA GLY A 113 -1.58 -3.79 7.71
C GLY A 113 -2.32 -4.60 6.63
N SER A 114 -1.70 -5.71 6.21
CA SER A 114 -2.20 -6.55 5.10
C SER A 114 -3.59 -7.14 5.39
N THR A 115 -3.81 -7.60 6.63
CA THR A 115 -5.08 -8.18 7.09
C THR A 115 -6.22 -7.19 6.93
N ALA A 116 -6.06 -5.97 7.45
CA ALA A 116 -7.11 -4.97 7.36
C ALA A 116 -7.14 -4.22 6.02
N SER A 117 -6.11 -4.27 5.18
CA SER A 117 -6.19 -3.65 3.83
C SER A 117 -6.85 -4.54 2.79
N GLY A 118 -7.02 -5.84 3.06
CA GLY A 118 -7.48 -6.82 2.08
C GLY A 118 -6.37 -7.36 1.17
N LEU A 119 -5.11 -7.18 1.57
CA LEU A 119 -3.92 -7.62 0.81
C LEU A 119 -3.19 -8.80 1.48
N ALA A 120 -3.78 -9.41 2.51
CA ALA A 120 -3.22 -10.54 3.23
C ALA A 120 -3.35 -11.86 2.46
N SER A 121 -2.46 -12.80 2.82
CA SER A 121 -2.49 -14.21 2.43
C SER A 121 -2.57 -15.09 3.68
N GLY A 122 -2.68 -16.42 3.51
CA GLY A 122 -2.73 -17.37 4.63
C GLY A 122 -1.55 -17.27 5.60
N ILE A 123 -0.37 -16.88 5.12
CA ILE A 123 0.87 -16.74 5.91
C ILE A 123 1.11 -15.33 6.45
N SER A 124 0.22 -14.37 6.20
CA SER A 124 0.43 -12.98 6.62
C SER A 124 0.28 -12.81 8.13
N ASP A 125 1.01 -11.88 8.72
CA ASP A 125 0.91 -11.57 10.15
C ASP A 125 -0.42 -10.88 10.50
N ILE A 126 -0.81 -10.92 11.78
CA ILE A 126 -1.87 -10.07 12.32
C ILE A 126 -1.24 -8.81 12.91
N ASP A 127 -1.27 -7.71 12.16
CA ASP A 127 -0.88 -6.41 12.69
C ASP A 127 -2.04 -5.73 13.43
N LEU A 128 -1.79 -5.28 14.65
CA LEU A 128 -2.75 -4.58 15.50
C LEU A 128 -2.20 -3.23 15.96
N VAL A 129 -3.09 -2.27 16.19
CA VAL A 129 -2.80 -1.04 16.93
C VAL A 129 -3.67 -0.98 18.16
N TYR A 130 -3.03 -0.92 19.34
CA TYR A 130 -3.71 -0.63 20.59
C TYR A 130 -3.74 0.89 20.84
N LEU A 131 -4.95 1.42 20.98
CA LEU A 131 -5.23 2.77 21.45
C LEU A 131 -5.81 2.66 22.86
N SER A 132 -5.12 3.24 23.82
CA SER A 132 -5.50 3.23 25.24
C SER A 132 -6.45 4.36 25.62
N THR A 133 -6.48 5.41 24.81
CA THR A 133 -7.41 6.53 24.94
C THR A 133 -7.69 7.13 23.57
N THR A 134 -8.81 7.84 23.45
CA THR A 134 -9.09 8.67 22.29
C THR A 134 -9.43 10.11 22.63
N ASP A 135 -9.27 10.47 23.92
CA ASP A 135 -9.23 11.84 24.38
C ASP A 135 -7.91 12.48 23.91
N GLU A 136 -7.99 13.66 23.30
CA GLU A 136 -6.82 14.29 22.68
C GLU A 136 -5.78 14.75 23.71
N LYS A 137 -6.21 15.23 24.88
CA LYS A 137 -5.32 15.72 25.95
C LYS A 137 -4.60 14.57 26.65
N GLN A 138 -5.33 13.51 26.96
CA GLN A 138 -4.75 12.28 27.52
C GLN A 138 -3.76 11.66 26.53
N ARG A 139 -4.12 11.62 25.24
CA ARG A 139 -3.24 11.13 24.18
C ARG A 139 -1.94 11.91 24.11
N GLU A 140 -1.99 13.24 24.13
CA GLU A 140 -0.78 14.07 24.05
C GLU A 140 0.15 13.81 25.24
N THR A 141 -0.41 13.73 26.44
CA THR A 141 0.32 13.37 27.66
C THR A 141 0.94 11.97 27.54
N LEU A 142 0.16 10.99 27.10
CA LEU A 142 0.62 9.61 26.93
C LEU A 142 1.76 9.51 25.90
N LEU A 143 1.64 10.17 24.75
CA LEU A 143 2.70 10.18 23.73
C LEU A 143 4.00 10.80 24.27
N ARG A 144 3.91 11.83 25.12
CA ARG A 144 5.07 12.38 25.84
C ARG A 144 5.66 11.40 26.87
N LEU A 145 4.85 10.55 27.48
CA LEU A 145 5.34 9.52 28.41
C LEU A 145 5.96 8.33 27.66
N LEU A 146 5.37 7.90 26.56
CA LEU A 146 5.87 6.80 25.71
C LEU A 146 7.21 7.12 25.02
N SER A 147 7.62 8.39 24.96
CA SER A 147 8.97 8.75 24.51
C SER A 147 10.05 8.38 25.54
N LYS A 148 9.68 8.24 26.82
CA LYS A 148 10.57 7.79 27.90
C LYS A 148 10.65 6.27 27.88
N GLU A 149 11.87 5.73 27.70
CA GLU A 149 12.09 4.29 27.53
C GLU A 149 11.51 3.44 28.68
N ASN A 150 11.76 3.84 29.93
CA ASN A 150 11.27 3.11 31.10
C ASN A 150 9.74 3.04 31.12
N TYR A 151 9.06 4.17 30.91
CA TYR A 151 7.60 4.20 30.87
C TYR A 151 7.05 3.35 29.72
N ARG A 152 7.65 3.47 28.54
CA ARG A 152 7.29 2.66 27.38
C ARG A 152 7.43 1.16 27.65
N ARG A 153 8.54 0.73 28.25
CA ARG A 153 8.76 -0.67 28.63
C ARG A 153 7.68 -1.13 29.62
N THR A 154 7.46 -0.39 30.71
CA THR A 154 6.45 -0.72 31.71
C THR A 154 5.05 -0.81 31.11
N PHE A 155 4.65 0.16 30.29
CA PHE A 155 3.35 0.18 29.62
C PHE A 155 3.14 -1.05 28.72
N MET A 156 4.17 -1.42 27.95
CA MET A 156 4.11 -2.62 27.09
C MET A 156 4.07 -3.90 27.92
N THR A 157 4.83 -3.99 29.01
CA THR A 157 4.80 -5.13 29.94
C THR A 157 3.45 -5.28 30.61
N GLU A 158 2.79 -4.19 31.00
CA GLU A 158 1.45 -4.22 31.58
C GLU A 158 0.40 -4.72 30.56
N VAL A 159 0.54 -4.35 29.28
CA VAL A 159 -0.29 -4.91 28.19
C VAL A 159 -0.04 -6.41 28.03
N LYS A 160 1.22 -6.85 28.00
CA LYS A 160 1.60 -8.27 27.90
C LYS A 160 1.03 -9.08 29.08
N THR A 161 1.22 -8.60 30.31
CA THR A 161 0.73 -9.22 31.54
C THR A 161 -0.78 -9.41 31.52
N ARG A 162 -1.54 -8.41 31.05
CA ARG A 162 -3.00 -8.54 30.89
C ARG A 162 -3.41 -9.65 29.92
N ILE A 163 -2.61 -9.94 28.89
CA ILE A 163 -2.86 -11.06 27.96
C ILE A 163 -2.47 -12.38 28.64
N GLU A 164 -1.33 -12.44 29.33
CA GLU A 164 -0.85 -13.60 30.09
C GLU A 164 -1.81 -14.05 31.18
N GLU A 165 -2.45 -13.12 31.89
CA GLU A 165 -3.42 -13.40 32.95
C GLU A 165 -4.84 -13.64 32.42
N SER A 166 -5.04 -13.56 31.10
CA SER A 166 -6.36 -13.74 30.48
C SER A 166 -6.64 -15.18 30.07
N SER A 167 -7.87 -15.43 29.63
CA SER A 167 -8.26 -16.70 29.01
C SER A 167 -7.48 -17.03 27.73
N LEU A 168 -6.77 -16.07 27.13
CA LEU A 168 -5.93 -16.29 25.96
C LEU A 168 -4.52 -16.81 26.30
N CYS A 169 -4.18 -17.02 27.58
CA CYS A 169 -2.83 -17.39 27.96
C CYS A 169 -2.30 -18.65 27.25
N LYS A 170 -3.19 -19.62 26.99
CA LYS A 170 -2.86 -20.89 26.32
C LYS A 170 -2.74 -20.77 24.81
N GLU A 171 -3.15 -19.65 24.23
CA GLU A 171 -3.14 -19.41 22.79
C GLU A 171 -1.77 -18.97 22.28
N PHE A 172 -0.94 -18.43 23.16
CA PHE A 172 0.37 -17.88 22.82
C PHE A 172 1.50 -18.78 23.31
N ASP A 173 2.56 -18.85 22.51
CA ASP A 173 3.85 -19.38 22.91
C ASP A 173 4.67 -18.23 23.52
N TRP A 174 4.72 -18.23 24.85
CA TRP A 174 5.42 -17.20 25.62
C TRP A 174 6.94 -17.26 25.47
N SER A 175 7.50 -18.37 24.99
CA SER A 175 8.92 -18.47 24.67
C SER A 175 9.30 -17.75 23.38
N GLN A 176 8.31 -17.49 22.52
CA GLN A 176 8.43 -16.79 21.23
C GLN A 176 7.71 -15.43 21.29
N THR A 177 7.70 -14.78 22.46
CA THR A 177 7.06 -13.49 22.69
C THR A 177 8.11 -12.45 23.07
N ASP A 178 8.11 -11.31 22.39
CA ASP A 178 9.11 -10.26 22.56
C ASP A 178 8.52 -8.86 22.73
N ILE A 179 9.10 -8.09 23.65
CA ILE A 179 8.83 -6.65 23.78
C ILE A 179 9.94 -5.87 23.06
N ILE A 180 9.68 -5.53 21.80
CA ILE A 180 10.58 -4.73 20.97
C ILE A 180 10.30 -3.25 21.23
N HIS A 181 10.78 -2.76 22.37
CA HIS A 181 10.47 -1.40 22.82
C HIS A 181 11.41 -0.35 22.18
N THR A 182 12.70 -0.64 21.99
CA THR A 182 13.72 0.33 21.52
C THR A 182 13.65 0.66 20.02
N ALA A 183 12.85 -0.06 19.24
CA ALA A 183 12.68 0.22 17.82
C ALA A 183 11.93 1.53 17.57
N ARG A 184 12.05 2.06 16.34
CA ARG A 184 11.32 3.26 15.89
C ARG A 184 9.80 3.15 16.08
N VAL A 185 9.28 1.94 15.91
CA VAL A 185 7.89 1.60 16.21
C VAL A 185 7.96 0.51 17.27
N PRO A 186 7.63 0.82 18.54
CA PRO A 186 7.58 -0.17 19.60
C PRO A 186 6.50 -1.21 19.31
N ILE A 187 6.85 -2.48 19.39
CA ILE A 187 5.98 -3.61 19.05
C ILE A 187 6.02 -4.63 20.18
N LEU A 188 4.85 -5.12 20.59
CA LEU A 188 4.72 -6.38 21.33
C LEU A 188 4.47 -7.48 20.30
N HIS A 189 5.47 -8.34 20.11
CA HIS A 189 5.41 -9.48 19.21
C HIS A 189 4.93 -10.69 20.00
N LEU A 190 3.87 -11.34 19.51
CA LEU A 190 3.31 -12.56 20.09
C LEU A 190 3.28 -13.63 19.01
N GLN A 191 3.66 -14.85 19.37
CA GLN A 191 3.51 -16.02 18.51
C GLN A 191 2.39 -16.89 19.07
N THR A 192 1.41 -17.26 18.23
CA THR A 192 0.38 -18.21 18.64
C THR A 192 0.89 -19.65 18.59
N GLN A 193 0.23 -20.56 19.31
CA GLN A 193 0.53 -21.99 19.28
C GLN A 193 0.35 -22.63 17.88
N LYS A 194 -0.40 -21.98 16.97
CA LYS A 194 -0.52 -22.39 15.56
C LYS A 194 0.42 -21.65 14.62
N HIS A 195 1.52 -21.13 15.16
CA HIS A 195 2.58 -20.44 14.44
C HIS A 195 2.15 -19.19 13.66
N MET A 196 1.06 -18.53 14.07
CA MET A 196 0.65 -17.24 13.54
C MET A 196 1.23 -16.11 14.39
N GLN A 197 1.94 -15.19 13.73
CA GLN A 197 2.50 -13.99 14.34
C GLN A 197 1.44 -12.90 14.52
N VAL A 198 1.47 -12.26 15.70
CA VAL A 198 0.62 -11.11 16.06
C VAL A 198 1.51 -9.99 16.58
N ASP A 199 1.52 -8.87 15.86
CA ASP A 199 2.32 -7.70 16.22
C ASP A 199 1.40 -6.57 16.70
N ILE A 200 1.53 -6.19 17.96
CA ILE A 200 0.76 -5.09 18.56
C ILE A 200 1.61 -3.83 18.64
N GLN A 201 1.23 -2.82 17.86
CA GLN A 201 1.79 -1.47 17.90
C GLN A 201 1.00 -0.60 18.90
N PHE A 202 1.67 0.34 19.54
CA PHE A 202 1.08 1.20 20.57
C PHE A 202 0.89 2.63 20.07
N GLU A 203 -0.32 3.17 20.20
CA GLU A 203 -0.64 4.57 19.88
C GLU A 203 -0.21 4.98 18.46
N LYS A 204 -0.23 4.04 17.50
CA LYS A 204 0.24 4.27 16.12
C LYS A 204 -0.89 4.67 15.17
N TYR A 205 -1.44 5.87 15.39
CA TYR A 205 -2.53 6.47 14.61
C TYR A 205 -2.29 6.47 13.10
N ALA A 206 -1.03 6.70 12.68
CA ALA A 206 -0.64 6.68 11.27
C ALA A 206 -0.91 5.32 10.62
N SER A 207 -0.64 4.19 11.30
CA SER A 207 -0.89 2.85 10.77
C SER A 207 -2.38 2.61 10.48
N ILE A 208 -3.26 3.13 11.33
CA ILE A 208 -4.72 3.07 11.12
C ILE A 208 -5.11 3.86 9.87
N ARG A 209 -4.68 5.13 9.75
CA ARG A 209 -5.02 5.98 8.59
C ARG A 209 -4.44 5.44 7.29
N ASN A 210 -3.20 4.98 7.32
CA ASN A 210 -2.51 4.38 6.18
C ASN A 210 -3.25 3.12 5.73
N THR A 211 -3.69 2.28 6.66
CA THR A 211 -4.46 1.08 6.32
C THR A 211 -5.84 1.42 5.73
N CYS A 212 -6.53 2.45 6.23
CA CYS A 212 -7.77 2.94 5.61
C CYS A 212 -7.54 3.39 4.16
N PHE A 213 -6.46 4.14 3.92
CA PHE A 213 -6.08 4.58 2.57
C PHE A 213 -5.83 3.38 1.65
N VAL A 214 -4.99 2.44 2.07
CA VAL A 214 -4.66 1.25 1.26
C VAL A 214 -5.90 0.40 1.01
N ARG A 215 -6.76 0.18 2.02
CA ARG A 215 -8.02 -0.55 1.87
C ARG A 215 -8.86 0.05 0.75
N LEU A 216 -9.05 1.36 0.75
CA LEU A 216 -9.81 2.04 -0.30
C LEU A 216 -9.12 1.94 -1.67
N CYS A 217 -7.80 1.99 -1.75
CA CYS A 217 -7.08 1.76 -3.01
C CYS A 217 -7.30 0.34 -3.55
N ALA A 218 -7.10 -0.67 -2.71
CA ALA A 218 -7.24 -2.08 -3.09
C ALA A 218 -8.67 -2.43 -3.52
N GLN A 219 -9.67 -1.87 -2.83
CA GLN A 219 -11.08 -2.06 -3.18
C GLN A 219 -11.53 -1.23 -4.38
N TYR A 220 -10.81 -0.17 -4.73
CA TYR A 220 -11.11 0.65 -5.90
C TYR A 220 -10.75 -0.08 -7.19
N ASP A 221 -9.59 -0.74 -7.21
CA ASP A 221 -9.15 -1.51 -8.37
C ASP A 221 -8.26 -2.69 -7.96
N LYS A 222 -8.67 -3.90 -8.35
CA LYS A 222 -7.97 -5.16 -8.04
C LYS A 222 -6.55 -5.23 -8.61
N ARG A 223 -6.22 -4.45 -9.65
CA ARG A 223 -4.86 -4.34 -10.20
C ARG A 223 -3.87 -3.79 -9.18
N VAL A 224 -4.34 -3.09 -8.15
CA VAL A 224 -3.51 -2.74 -6.97
C VAL A 224 -2.93 -3.99 -6.32
N ALA A 225 -3.78 -4.98 -6.04
CA ALA A 225 -3.33 -6.22 -5.40
C ALA A 225 -2.43 -7.04 -6.32
N LEU A 226 -2.80 -7.17 -7.60
CA LEU A 226 -2.02 -7.92 -8.60
C LEU A 226 -0.62 -7.32 -8.81
N LEU A 227 -0.54 -6.01 -9.06
CA LEU A 227 0.75 -5.33 -9.27
C LEU A 227 1.58 -5.27 -7.98
N ASN A 228 0.96 -5.05 -6.82
CA ASN A 228 1.67 -5.08 -5.53
C ASN A 228 2.25 -6.46 -5.21
N MET A 229 1.53 -7.53 -5.56
CA MET A 229 2.04 -8.89 -5.43
C MET A 229 3.27 -9.10 -6.31
N TRP A 230 3.20 -8.70 -7.58
CA TRP A 230 4.32 -8.82 -8.50
C TRP A 230 5.52 -7.99 -8.03
N ALA A 231 5.30 -6.72 -7.68
CA ALA A 231 6.37 -5.80 -7.28
C ALA A 231 7.08 -6.27 -6.00
N GLN A 232 6.37 -6.89 -5.06
CA GLN A 232 6.98 -7.47 -3.87
C GLN A 232 7.90 -8.65 -4.21
N LYS A 233 7.44 -9.57 -5.07
CA LYS A 233 8.24 -10.73 -5.49
C LYS A 233 9.42 -10.32 -6.36
N TRP A 234 9.23 -9.33 -7.22
CA TRP A 234 10.32 -8.70 -7.96
C TRP A 234 11.36 -8.10 -7.01
N LEU A 235 10.98 -7.29 -6.03
CA LEU A 235 11.95 -6.66 -5.14
C LEU A 235 12.68 -7.68 -4.23
N GLU A 236 12.00 -8.77 -3.86
CA GLU A 236 12.63 -9.95 -3.23
C GLU A 236 13.70 -10.58 -4.16
N SER A 237 13.38 -10.79 -5.43
CA SER A 237 14.33 -11.36 -6.41
C SER A 237 15.56 -10.47 -6.63
N GLN A 238 15.41 -9.15 -6.47
CA GLN A 238 16.50 -8.18 -6.52
C GLN A 238 17.30 -8.11 -5.21
N ARG A 239 16.91 -8.87 -4.16
CA ARG A 239 17.49 -8.80 -2.80
C ARG A 239 17.42 -7.40 -2.18
N LEU A 240 16.35 -6.65 -2.51
CA LEU A 240 16.13 -5.28 -2.04
C LEU A 240 14.99 -5.16 -1.01
N LYS A 241 14.33 -6.26 -0.65
CA LYS A 241 13.23 -6.27 0.32
C LYS A 241 13.66 -6.95 1.64
N ASP A 242 14.09 -6.13 2.60
CA ASP A 242 14.42 -6.55 3.97
C ASP A 242 14.51 -5.35 4.92
N SER A 243 13.37 -4.90 5.45
CA SER A 243 13.35 -3.70 6.30
C SER A 243 14.07 -3.88 7.64
N LYS A 244 14.26 -5.12 8.13
CA LYS A 244 14.98 -5.38 9.38
C LYS A 244 16.47 -5.03 9.21
N HIS A 245 17.01 -5.23 8.02
CA HIS A 245 18.40 -4.92 7.67
C HIS A 245 18.55 -3.60 6.88
N GLY A 246 17.56 -2.70 6.96
CA GLY A 246 17.64 -1.35 6.40
C GLY A 246 17.31 -1.22 4.90
N LEU A 247 16.78 -2.27 4.28
CA LEU A 247 16.28 -2.26 2.90
C LEU A 247 14.78 -1.92 2.83
N PHE A 248 14.14 -2.11 1.67
CA PHE A 248 12.75 -1.72 1.48
C PHE A 248 11.78 -2.64 2.24
N SER A 249 10.68 -2.06 2.75
CA SER A 249 9.60 -2.79 3.39
C SER A 249 8.49 -3.10 2.38
N THR A 250 7.60 -4.03 2.72
CA THR A 250 6.36 -4.26 1.97
C THR A 250 5.56 -2.97 1.76
N TYR A 251 5.54 -2.08 2.76
CA TYR A 251 4.83 -0.81 2.66
C TYR A 251 5.51 0.17 1.68
N HIS A 252 6.86 0.20 1.62
CA HIS A 252 7.57 1.00 0.62
C HIS A 252 7.21 0.57 -0.80
N VAL A 253 7.20 -0.74 -1.07
CA VAL A 253 6.82 -1.30 -2.38
C VAL A 253 5.39 -0.89 -2.75
N LEU A 254 4.46 -1.05 -1.82
CA LEU A 254 3.07 -0.69 -2.03
C LEU A 254 2.92 0.80 -2.36
N MET A 255 3.67 1.70 -1.72
CA MET A 255 3.61 3.13 -2.05
C MET A 255 4.13 3.43 -3.46
N LEU A 256 5.15 2.73 -3.96
CA LEU A 256 5.58 2.83 -5.36
C LEU A 256 4.45 2.42 -6.31
N VAL A 257 3.80 1.28 -6.02
CA VAL A 257 2.68 0.78 -6.82
C VAL A 257 1.52 1.77 -6.85
N LEU A 258 1.09 2.27 -5.70
CA LEU A 258 -0.03 3.23 -5.62
C LEU A 258 0.30 4.54 -6.33
N HIS A 259 1.54 5.04 -6.20
CA HIS A 259 1.98 6.24 -6.90
C HIS A 259 1.93 6.03 -8.42
N PHE A 260 2.53 4.94 -8.92
CA PHE A 260 2.50 4.63 -10.35
C PHE A 260 1.07 4.52 -10.89
N LEU A 261 0.18 3.82 -10.19
CA LEU A 261 -1.20 3.65 -10.63
C LEU A 261 -1.98 4.97 -10.69
N GLN A 262 -1.61 5.98 -9.87
CA GLN A 262 -2.13 7.34 -9.96
C GLN A 262 -1.56 8.14 -11.15
N CYS A 263 -0.35 7.79 -11.59
CA CYS A 263 0.37 8.46 -12.67
C CYS A 263 0.14 7.82 -14.05
N THR A 264 -0.59 6.70 -14.15
CA THR A 264 -0.85 6.02 -15.43
C THR A 264 -1.47 6.91 -16.52
N GLY A 265 -2.12 8.01 -16.12
CA GLY A 265 -2.55 9.11 -17.00
C GLY A 265 -1.48 9.67 -17.95
N SER A 266 -0.21 9.65 -17.55
CA SER A 266 0.89 10.16 -18.40
C SER A 266 1.20 9.28 -19.60
N TYR A 267 0.63 8.06 -19.66
CA TYR A 267 0.88 7.08 -20.72
C TYR A 267 -0.28 6.97 -21.71
N GLY A 268 -1.18 7.95 -21.76
CA GLY A 268 -2.31 7.96 -22.69
C GLY A 268 -3.50 7.09 -22.27
N ILE A 269 -3.47 6.49 -21.08
CA ILE A 269 -4.57 5.69 -20.52
C ILE A 269 -5.20 6.39 -19.33
N GLN A 270 -6.46 6.07 -19.00
CA GLN A 270 -7.09 6.64 -17.80
C GLN A 270 -6.32 6.21 -16.54
N PRO A 271 -6.12 7.10 -15.55
CA PRO A 271 -5.50 6.73 -14.29
C PRO A 271 -6.23 5.56 -13.62
N ILE A 272 -5.51 4.45 -13.42
CA ILE A 272 -6.07 3.27 -12.73
C ILE A 272 -6.55 3.63 -11.34
N LEU A 273 -5.77 4.45 -10.62
CA LEU A 273 -6.20 5.07 -9.38
C LEU A 273 -6.41 6.57 -9.58
N PRO A 274 -7.55 7.15 -9.16
CA PRO A 274 -7.66 8.58 -9.03
C PRO A 274 -6.84 9.05 -7.82
N ILE A 275 -6.77 10.37 -7.63
CA ILE A 275 -6.28 10.94 -6.37
C ILE A 275 -7.24 10.55 -5.24
N MET A 276 -6.89 9.49 -4.51
CA MET A 276 -7.79 8.81 -3.57
C MET A 276 -8.28 9.72 -2.46
N CYS A 277 -7.42 10.60 -1.92
CA CYS A 277 -7.80 11.57 -0.90
C CYS A 277 -8.79 12.64 -1.41
N LYS A 278 -8.83 12.92 -2.72
CA LYS A 278 -9.85 13.77 -3.34
C LYS A 278 -11.15 13.01 -3.52
N LYS A 279 -11.09 11.77 -4.04
CA LYS A 279 -12.26 10.92 -4.31
C LYS A 279 -13.01 10.53 -3.03
N PHE A 280 -12.28 10.15 -1.98
CA PHE A 280 -12.84 9.72 -0.70
C PHE A 280 -12.54 10.73 0.42
N ARG A 281 -12.76 12.02 0.16
CA ARG A 281 -12.46 13.12 1.11
C ARG A 281 -13.12 12.91 2.48
N GLY A 282 -14.33 12.35 2.52
CA GLY A 282 -15.04 12.04 3.77
C GLY A 282 -14.33 11.01 4.66
N ASN A 283 -13.61 10.06 4.04
CA ASN A 283 -12.98 8.94 4.72
C ASN A 283 -11.46 9.13 4.92
N LEU A 284 -10.81 9.95 4.08
CA LEU A 284 -9.35 10.08 4.04
C LEU A 284 -8.82 11.46 4.43
N ARG A 285 -9.67 12.37 4.91
CA ARG A 285 -9.20 13.66 5.41
C ARG A 285 -8.32 13.47 6.67
N PRO A 286 -7.19 14.18 6.80
CA PRO A 286 -6.33 14.11 7.98
C PRO A 286 -7.05 14.44 9.30
N THR A 287 -8.09 15.28 9.23
CA THR A 287 -8.90 15.72 10.37
C THR A 287 -10.02 14.74 10.75
N LEU A 288 -10.16 13.59 10.07
CA LEU A 288 -11.17 12.59 10.44
C LEU A 288 -10.86 12.08 11.86
N PRO A 289 -11.80 12.10 12.82
CA PRO A 289 -11.57 11.56 14.15
C PRO A 289 -11.08 10.12 14.07
N ILE A 290 -10.02 9.79 14.81
CA ILE A 290 -9.36 8.48 14.70
C ILE A 290 -10.32 7.34 15.02
N GLN A 291 -11.27 7.54 15.93
CA GLN A 291 -12.27 6.55 16.31
C GLN A 291 -13.08 6.10 15.10
N ARG A 292 -13.44 7.03 14.21
CA ARG A 292 -14.16 6.71 12.97
C ARG A 292 -13.30 5.88 12.02
N ALA A 293 -12.02 6.23 11.88
CA ALA A 293 -11.09 5.44 11.07
C ALA A 293 -10.87 4.04 11.67
N ALA A 294 -10.72 3.94 13.00
CA ALA A 294 -10.54 2.68 13.72
C ALA A 294 -11.74 1.74 13.55
N VAL A 295 -12.96 2.26 13.76
CA VAL A 295 -14.20 1.50 13.58
C VAL A 295 -14.34 1.02 12.13
N SER A 296 -14.00 1.84 11.14
CA SER A 296 -14.06 1.43 9.72
C SER A 296 -13.14 0.26 9.36
N LEU A 297 -12.14 -0.05 10.19
CA LEU A 297 -11.23 -1.18 9.98
C LEU A 297 -11.67 -2.47 10.70
N TYR A 298 -12.70 -2.42 11.55
CA TYR A 298 -13.24 -3.62 12.21
C TYR A 298 -14.00 -4.52 11.26
N GLU A 299 -14.62 -3.93 10.25
CA GLU A 299 -15.29 -4.67 9.18
C GLU A 299 -14.26 -5.36 8.30
N ARG A 300 -14.62 -6.58 7.84
CA ARG A 300 -13.84 -7.33 6.88
C ARG A 300 -13.74 -6.53 5.56
N PRO A 301 -12.55 -6.45 4.94
CA PRO A 301 -12.42 -5.89 3.59
C PRO A 301 -13.32 -6.64 2.59
N LYS A 302 -13.81 -5.94 1.56
CA LYS A 302 -14.48 -6.58 0.43
C LYS A 302 -13.52 -7.56 -0.25
N ASP A 303 -14.05 -8.71 -0.63
CA ASP A 303 -13.31 -9.69 -1.41
C ASP A 303 -13.06 -9.14 -2.83
N LEU A 304 -11.91 -9.49 -3.39
CA LEU A 304 -11.49 -9.06 -4.72
C LEU A 304 -11.65 -10.25 -5.68
N ASP A 305 -12.40 -10.05 -6.76
CA ASP A 305 -12.54 -11.08 -7.80
C ASP A 305 -11.43 -10.92 -8.85
N PHE A 306 -10.49 -11.86 -8.86
CA PHE A 306 -9.37 -11.86 -9.80
C PHE A 306 -9.64 -12.64 -11.10
N ASN A 307 -10.83 -13.20 -11.32
CA ASN A 307 -11.12 -13.98 -12.53
C ASN A 307 -11.25 -13.11 -13.79
N GLU A 308 -11.85 -11.93 -13.65
CA GLU A 308 -12.07 -11.08 -14.83
C GLU A 308 -10.78 -10.37 -15.27
N ARG A 309 -10.53 -10.38 -16.58
CA ARG A 309 -9.50 -9.55 -17.22
C ARG A 309 -9.91 -8.08 -17.18
N GLN A 310 -8.92 -7.21 -17.02
CA GLN A 310 -9.08 -5.75 -17.15
C GLN A 310 -8.12 -5.21 -18.20
N GLU A 311 -8.40 -4.03 -18.74
CA GLU A 311 -7.53 -3.31 -19.68
C GLU A 311 -6.99 -2.01 -19.05
N PRO A 312 -5.67 -1.76 -19.06
CA PRO A 312 -4.62 -2.77 -19.26
C PRO A 312 -4.71 -3.92 -18.27
N ASP A 313 -4.22 -5.07 -18.73
CA ASP A 313 -4.00 -6.25 -17.90
C ASP A 313 -2.72 -6.08 -17.05
N VAL A 314 -2.53 -6.95 -16.06
CA VAL A 314 -1.45 -6.80 -15.09
C VAL A 314 -0.05 -6.89 -15.73
N ALA A 315 0.16 -7.73 -16.75
CA ALA A 315 1.47 -7.78 -17.41
C ALA A 315 1.81 -6.48 -18.15
N GLU A 316 0.83 -5.84 -18.78
CA GLU A 316 1.01 -4.53 -19.43
C GLU A 316 1.29 -3.43 -18.38
N LEU A 317 0.60 -3.48 -17.24
CA LEU A 317 0.89 -2.60 -16.11
C LEU A 317 2.28 -2.83 -15.52
N ILE A 318 2.79 -4.07 -15.52
CA ILE A 318 4.15 -4.40 -15.09
C ILE A 318 5.17 -3.75 -16.03
N LEU A 319 4.98 -3.85 -17.34
CA LEU A 319 5.86 -3.19 -18.31
C LEU A 319 5.86 -1.68 -18.12
N LEU A 320 4.69 -1.07 -17.94
CA LEU A 320 4.55 0.36 -17.64
C LEU A 320 5.21 0.74 -16.31
N PHE A 321 5.05 -0.07 -15.27
CA PHE A 321 5.66 0.16 -13.94
C PHE A 321 7.18 0.14 -14.03
N VAL A 322 7.74 -0.83 -14.77
CA VAL A 322 9.18 -0.92 -15.04
C VAL A 322 9.66 0.27 -15.86
N SER A 323 8.96 0.64 -16.94
CA SER A 323 9.33 1.80 -17.77
C SER A 323 9.28 3.10 -16.96
N HIS A 324 8.23 3.27 -16.14
CA HIS A 324 8.02 4.44 -15.30
C HIS A 324 9.21 4.71 -14.39
N TYR A 325 9.67 3.70 -13.66
CA TYR A 325 10.76 3.89 -12.71
C TYR A 325 12.16 3.71 -13.30
N ALA A 326 12.32 3.09 -14.48
CA ALA A 326 13.60 3.00 -15.17
C ALA A 326 14.05 4.32 -15.83
N ASN A 327 13.08 5.14 -16.28
CA ASN A 327 13.35 6.41 -16.97
C ASN A 327 13.46 7.61 -16.02
N ASN A 328 13.23 7.43 -14.72
CA ASN A 328 13.32 8.50 -13.73
C ASN A 328 14.77 8.64 -13.24
N GLU A 329 15.41 9.78 -13.53
CA GLU A 329 16.73 10.11 -12.97
C GLU A 329 16.55 10.68 -11.55
N TYR A 330 17.11 10.00 -10.55
CA TYR A 330 17.03 10.45 -9.16
C TYR A 330 18.24 11.32 -8.82
N GLU A 331 18.11 12.64 -8.87
CA GLU A 331 19.22 13.60 -8.66
C GLU A 331 19.95 13.48 -7.30
N GLN A 332 19.38 12.84 -6.27
CA GLN A 332 19.87 12.91 -4.88
C GLN A 332 20.16 11.58 -4.18
N HIS A 333 20.25 10.44 -4.89
CA HIS A 333 20.55 9.11 -4.29
C HIS A 333 19.55 8.69 -3.16
N GLN A 334 18.47 9.45 -2.94
CA GLN A 334 17.44 9.24 -1.92
C GLN A 334 16.05 9.15 -2.55
N VAL A 335 15.30 8.08 -2.25
CA VAL A 335 13.88 7.98 -2.62
C VAL A 335 13.06 8.61 -1.52
N SER A 336 12.42 9.73 -1.84
CA SER A 336 11.47 10.33 -0.92
C SER A 336 10.08 9.76 -1.17
N ILE A 337 9.70 8.74 -0.39
CA ILE A 337 8.36 8.16 -0.41
C ILE A 337 7.53 8.88 0.66
N PHE A 338 6.49 9.61 0.26
CA PHE A 338 5.55 10.22 1.18
C PHE A 338 4.23 9.45 1.14
N ASP A 339 3.87 8.84 2.27
CA ASP A 339 2.50 8.39 2.45
C ASP A 339 1.56 9.60 2.63
N PRO A 340 0.23 9.42 2.49
CA PRO A 340 -0.72 10.53 2.48
C PRO A 340 -0.84 11.33 3.79
N TYR A 341 -0.28 10.82 4.91
CA TYR A 341 -0.44 11.41 6.23
C TYR A 341 0.89 11.77 6.90
N ALA A 342 2.03 11.47 6.25
CA ALA A 342 3.36 11.77 6.74
C ALA A 342 3.84 13.15 6.25
N SER A 343 4.37 13.96 7.18
CA SER A 343 5.02 15.23 6.88
C SER A 343 6.45 15.07 6.33
N ALA A 344 7.04 13.88 6.49
CA ALA A 344 8.39 13.54 6.05
C ALA A 344 8.39 12.19 5.31
N THR A 345 9.46 11.92 4.54
CA THR A 345 9.61 10.63 3.86
C THR A 345 9.55 9.47 4.84
N ILE A 346 8.79 8.43 4.48
CA ILE A 346 8.75 7.17 5.23
C ILE A 346 9.96 6.29 4.90
N CYS A 347 10.55 6.47 3.72
CA CYS A 347 11.71 5.73 3.25
C CYS A 347 13.00 6.35 3.77
N ARG A 348 13.83 5.52 4.42
CA ARG A 348 15.17 5.88 4.92
C ARG A 348 16.26 4.92 4.43
N VAL A 349 15.99 4.21 3.32
CA VAL A 349 16.95 3.29 2.71
C VAL A 349 18.12 4.10 2.15
N LYS A 350 19.33 3.84 2.65
CA LYS A 350 20.55 4.51 2.17
C LYS A 350 20.82 4.11 0.72
N GLY A 351 21.07 5.08 -0.15
CA GLY A 351 21.25 4.82 -1.60
C GLY A 351 20.01 4.22 -2.27
N GLY A 352 18.83 4.31 -1.62
CA GLY A 352 17.64 3.61 -2.10
C GLY A 352 17.24 4.01 -3.51
N ALA A 353 17.56 5.23 -3.95
CA ALA A 353 17.18 5.69 -5.27
C ALA A 353 17.99 4.99 -6.35
N ASP A 354 19.29 4.90 -6.15
CA ASP A 354 20.19 4.25 -7.11
C ASP A 354 19.91 2.76 -7.16
N LEU A 355 19.65 2.14 -5.99
CA LEU A 355 19.26 0.73 -5.91
C LEU A 355 17.98 0.44 -6.72
N LEU A 356 16.93 1.26 -6.56
CA LEU A 356 15.71 1.08 -7.35
C LEU A 356 15.93 1.38 -8.83
N THR A 357 16.59 2.48 -9.16
CA THR A 357 16.86 2.89 -10.55
C THR A 357 17.60 1.79 -11.29
N TYR A 358 18.70 1.32 -10.70
CA TYR A 358 19.51 0.25 -11.25
C TYR A 358 18.71 -1.04 -11.43
N ALA A 359 17.92 -1.43 -10.42
CA ALA A 359 17.06 -2.62 -10.50
C ALA A 359 16.03 -2.50 -11.62
N PHE A 360 15.35 -1.35 -11.77
CA PHE A 360 14.37 -1.12 -12.83
C PHE A 360 15.00 -1.08 -14.22
N GLN A 361 16.14 -0.40 -14.39
CA GLN A 361 16.87 -0.37 -15.65
C GLN A 361 17.37 -1.75 -16.07
N THR A 362 17.90 -2.54 -15.12
CA THR A 362 18.33 -3.92 -15.37
C THR A 362 17.14 -4.81 -15.73
N THR A 363 16.01 -4.65 -15.04
CA THR A 363 14.77 -5.38 -15.35
C THR A 363 14.24 -5.03 -16.74
N LYS A 364 14.25 -3.74 -17.13
CA LYS A 364 13.85 -3.28 -18.46
C LYS A 364 14.71 -3.91 -19.56
N LYS A 365 16.04 -3.95 -19.37
CA LYS A 365 16.98 -4.62 -20.29
C LYS A 365 16.72 -6.12 -20.39
N ALA A 366 16.49 -6.79 -19.27
CA ALA A 366 16.16 -8.22 -19.24
C ALA A 366 14.86 -8.53 -19.99
N MET A 367 13.83 -7.70 -19.80
CA MET A 367 12.56 -7.80 -20.53
C MET A 367 12.74 -7.63 -22.05
N LEU A 368 13.54 -6.66 -22.49
CA LEU A 368 13.85 -6.48 -23.93
C LEU A 368 14.52 -7.72 -24.56
N ALA A 369 15.28 -8.47 -23.76
CA ALA A 369 15.91 -9.72 -24.17
C ALA A 369 14.99 -10.95 -24.05
N GLY A 370 13.73 -10.78 -23.61
CA GLY A 370 12.75 -11.87 -23.46
C GLY A 370 12.75 -12.57 -22.09
N HIS A 371 13.51 -12.07 -21.13
CA HIS A 371 13.51 -12.59 -19.75
C HIS A 371 12.51 -11.83 -18.87
N CYS A 372 12.29 -12.27 -17.62
CA CYS A 372 11.36 -11.63 -16.67
C CYS A 372 9.88 -11.60 -17.10
N LEU A 373 9.47 -12.40 -18.09
CA LEU A 373 8.09 -12.51 -18.60
C LEU A 373 7.32 -13.71 -18.03
N ASN A 374 7.80 -14.31 -16.94
CA ASN A 374 7.18 -15.46 -16.28
C ASN A 374 6.87 -15.16 -14.81
N TRP A 375 6.00 -15.99 -14.21
CA TRP A 375 5.69 -15.96 -12.78
C TRP A 375 6.05 -17.32 -12.13
N PRO A 376 6.80 -17.34 -11.01
CA PRO A 376 7.48 -16.19 -10.39
C PRO A 376 8.56 -15.61 -11.30
N ILE A 377 8.89 -14.34 -11.11
CA ILE A 377 9.89 -13.64 -11.92
C ILE A 377 11.28 -14.28 -11.77
N SER A 378 11.91 -14.59 -12.90
CA SER A 378 13.30 -15.03 -13.00
C SER A 378 14.11 -14.02 -13.80
N MET A 379 15.27 -13.62 -13.26
CA MET A 379 16.25 -12.78 -13.95
C MET A 379 17.15 -13.57 -14.91
N LYS A 380 17.05 -14.90 -14.90
CA LYS A 380 17.69 -15.82 -15.85
C LYS A 380 16.71 -16.26 -16.91
#